data_AF-Q2K4J6-F1
#
_entry.id   AF-Q2K4J6-F1
#
_cell.length_a   1.000
_cell.length_b   1.000
_cell.length_c   1.000
_cell.angle_alpha   90.00
_cell.angle_beta   90.00
_cell.angle_gamma   90.00
#
_symmetry.space_group_name_H-M   'P 1'
#
loop_
_entity.id
_entity.type
_entity.pdbx_description
1 polymer ?
#
loop_
_entity_poly.entity_id
_entity_poly.type
_entity_poly.pdbx_seq_one_letter_code
_entity_poly.pdbx_strand_id
1 'polypeptide(L)'
;MSTFDPARTFRKLAYNNALANHRLLHACAVLKPGEFEAPGTSFFPSIKETLNHIITVDWFYVDGMEGGTLGFQAFEVDEPFDDVESLTQAQAKVDQRLIDLCEALTPERLISTVSLHRGNRIQQERMDDVLAHLFQHQTHHRGQVHAMLAGTSVAPPQLDEFIVADDARFRGKELAELGWREEKLMH
;
A
#
# COMPACT_ATOMS: atom_id res chain seq x y z
N MET A 1 23.26 24.06 4.37
CA MET A 1 23.26 22.78 5.12
C MET A 1 21.93 22.12 4.82
N SER A 2 21.92 20.88 4.33
CA SER A 2 20.67 20.13 4.25
C SER A 2 20.18 19.91 5.68
N THR A 3 19.02 20.49 6.02
CA THR A 3 18.34 20.21 7.30
C THR A 3 17.85 18.78 7.25
N PHE A 4 18.20 17.98 8.27
CA PHE A 4 17.69 16.62 8.40
C PHE A 4 16.15 16.64 8.36
N ASP A 5 15.56 15.90 7.42
CA ASP A 5 14.12 15.74 7.30
C ASP A 5 13.71 14.34 7.83
N PRO A 6 13.15 14.25 9.04
CA PRO A 6 12.71 12.98 9.60
C PRO A 6 11.53 12.35 8.85
N ALA A 7 10.75 13.14 8.09
CA ALA A 7 9.60 12.66 7.34
C ALA A 7 9.96 12.03 6.00
N ARG A 8 11.17 12.33 5.49
CA ARG A 8 11.59 11.90 4.15
C ARG A 8 11.44 10.40 3.93
N THR A 9 11.80 9.57 4.90
CA THR A 9 11.69 8.11 4.74
C THR A 9 10.25 7.65 4.55
N PHE A 10 9.29 8.30 5.18
CA PHE A 10 7.87 7.96 5.08
C PHE A 10 7.28 8.42 3.75
N ARG A 11 7.68 9.59 3.22
CA ARG A 11 7.31 10.00 1.85
C ARG A 11 7.82 8.99 0.82
N LYS A 12 9.08 8.58 0.93
CA LYS A 12 9.65 7.56 0.03
C LYS A 12 8.92 6.24 0.11
N LEU A 13 8.56 5.79 1.31
CA LEU A 13 7.79 4.56 1.49
C LEU A 13 6.37 4.67 0.93
N ALA A 14 5.70 5.83 1.07
CA ALA A 14 4.39 6.08 0.47
C ALA A 14 4.42 6.00 -1.06
N TYR A 15 5.41 6.63 -1.70
CA TYR A 15 5.56 6.52 -3.15
C TYR A 15 5.95 5.12 -3.61
N ASN A 16 6.87 4.46 -2.90
CA ASN A 16 7.22 3.06 -3.15
C ASN A 16 5.98 2.16 -3.03
N ASN A 17 5.12 2.40 -2.05
CA ASN A 17 3.89 1.66 -1.83
C ASN A 17 2.95 1.76 -3.04
N ALA A 18 2.67 2.99 -3.48
CA ALA A 18 1.80 3.26 -4.63
C ALA A 18 2.36 2.67 -5.93
N LEU A 19 3.67 2.81 -6.18
CA LEU A 19 4.32 2.24 -7.37
C LEU A 19 4.31 0.69 -7.35
N ALA A 20 4.59 0.09 -6.20
CA ALA A 20 4.55 -1.36 -6.04
C ALA A 20 3.13 -1.91 -6.19
N ASN A 21 2.13 -1.25 -5.62
CA ASN A 21 0.72 -1.60 -5.80
C ASN A 21 0.32 -1.50 -7.27
N HIS A 22 0.62 -0.38 -7.92
CA HIS A 22 0.31 -0.17 -9.34
C HIS A 22 0.92 -1.26 -10.23
N ARG A 23 2.21 -1.56 -10.05
CA ARG A 23 2.89 -2.61 -10.82
C ARG A 23 2.30 -4.00 -10.56
N LEU A 24 2.05 -4.33 -9.28
CA LEU A 24 1.50 -5.62 -8.90
C LEU A 24 0.08 -5.81 -9.46
N LEU A 25 -0.77 -4.81 -9.32
CA LEU A 25 -2.16 -4.86 -9.80
C LEU A 25 -2.24 -4.89 -11.33
N HIS A 26 -1.35 -4.19 -12.04
CA HIS A 26 -1.24 -4.33 -13.49
C HIS A 26 -0.83 -5.76 -13.90
N ALA A 27 0.02 -6.45 -13.13
CA ALA A 27 0.32 -7.86 -13.37
C ALA A 27 -0.92 -8.74 -13.10
N CYS A 28 -1.65 -8.49 -12.02
CA CYS A 28 -2.90 -9.20 -11.72
C CYS A 28 -4.00 -8.98 -12.79
N ALA A 29 -4.05 -7.81 -13.42
CA ALA A 29 -5.06 -7.46 -14.41
C ALA A 29 -5.00 -8.31 -15.70
N VAL A 30 -3.89 -9.03 -15.92
CA VAL A 30 -3.70 -9.93 -17.08
C VAL A 30 -3.73 -11.42 -16.71
N LEU A 31 -4.14 -11.75 -15.49
CA LEU A 31 -4.44 -13.12 -15.09
C LEU A 31 -5.54 -13.71 -15.96
N LYS A 32 -5.49 -15.03 -16.18
CA LYS A 32 -6.57 -15.73 -16.86
C LYS A 32 -7.81 -15.78 -15.96
N PRO A 33 -9.01 -15.90 -16.54
CA PRO A 33 -10.24 -16.10 -15.77
C PRO A 33 -10.09 -17.25 -14.77
N GLY A 34 -10.44 -17.01 -13.51
CA GLY A 34 -10.33 -18.01 -12.44
C GLY A 34 -9.03 -17.97 -11.64
N GLU A 35 -7.95 -17.36 -12.14
CA GLU A 35 -6.65 -17.36 -11.44
C GLU A 35 -6.59 -16.36 -10.27
N PHE A 36 -7.45 -15.35 -10.24
CA PHE A 36 -7.46 -14.33 -9.18
C PHE A 36 -7.99 -14.91 -7.86
N GLU A 37 -9.04 -15.70 -7.95
CA GLU A 37 -9.73 -16.38 -6.85
C GLU A 37 -9.27 -17.82 -6.62
N ALA A 38 -8.36 -18.34 -7.46
CA ALA A 38 -7.89 -19.72 -7.34
C ALA A 38 -7.20 -19.98 -5.99
N PRO A 39 -7.47 -21.15 -5.35
CA PRO A 39 -6.77 -21.55 -4.14
C PRO A 39 -5.25 -21.64 -4.32
N GLY A 40 -4.50 -21.01 -3.42
CA GLY A 40 -3.04 -20.99 -3.39
C GLY A 40 -2.47 -21.29 -2.00
N THR A 41 -1.17 -21.56 -1.94
CA THR A 41 -0.45 -21.79 -0.68
C THR A 41 0.07 -20.47 -0.13
N SER A 42 -0.68 -19.85 0.79
CA SER A 42 -0.30 -18.61 1.48
C SER A 42 -1.11 -18.48 2.79
N PHE A 43 -0.88 -17.43 3.58
CA PHE A 43 -1.65 -17.14 4.79
C PHE A 43 -3.14 -16.92 4.46
N PHE A 44 -3.42 -16.10 3.45
CA PHE A 44 -4.72 -16.04 2.79
C PHE A 44 -4.69 -16.95 1.57
N PRO A 45 -5.65 -17.89 1.43
CA PRO A 45 -5.60 -18.93 0.40
C PRO A 45 -5.89 -18.47 -1.04
N SER A 46 -5.82 -17.17 -1.38
CA SER A 46 -5.89 -16.70 -2.77
C SER A 46 -5.27 -15.30 -2.96
N ILE A 47 -4.96 -14.94 -4.21
CA ILE A 47 -4.53 -13.57 -4.58
C ILE A 47 -5.62 -12.56 -4.24
N LYS A 48 -6.88 -12.90 -4.56
CA LYS A 48 -8.06 -12.10 -4.25
C LYS A 48 -8.17 -11.80 -2.75
N GLU A 49 -8.15 -12.81 -1.90
CA GLU A 49 -8.26 -12.62 -0.45
C GLU A 49 -7.10 -11.78 0.09
N THR A 50 -5.87 -12.02 -0.38
CA THR A 50 -4.69 -11.28 0.09
C THR A 50 -4.77 -9.79 -0.30
N LEU A 51 -5.18 -9.47 -1.53
CA LEU A 51 -5.29 -8.08 -1.99
C LEU A 51 -6.47 -7.34 -1.32
N ASN A 52 -7.58 -8.02 -1.08
CA ASN A 52 -8.69 -7.46 -0.31
C ASN A 52 -8.32 -7.23 1.17
N HIS A 53 -7.51 -8.10 1.76
CA HIS A 53 -6.96 -7.87 3.10
C HIS A 53 -6.05 -6.63 3.14
N ILE A 54 -5.19 -6.44 2.13
CA ILE A 54 -4.34 -5.24 2.04
C ILE A 54 -5.21 -3.98 2.05
N ILE A 55 -6.21 -3.88 1.16
CA ILE A 55 -6.97 -2.63 1.02
C ILE A 55 -7.86 -2.33 2.24
N THR A 56 -8.44 -3.34 2.88
CA THR A 56 -9.24 -3.14 4.10
C THR A 56 -8.36 -2.69 5.28
N VAL A 57 -7.15 -3.23 5.41
CA VAL A 57 -6.17 -2.75 6.39
C VAL A 57 -5.67 -1.33 6.07
N ASP A 58 -5.45 -1.01 4.79
CA ASP A 58 -5.09 0.34 4.37
C ASP A 58 -6.18 1.34 4.73
N TRP A 59 -7.46 1.00 4.49
CA TRP A 59 -8.58 1.85 4.91
C TRP A 59 -8.61 2.07 6.43
N PHE A 60 -8.42 1.02 7.23
CA PHE A 60 -8.39 1.13 8.68
C PHE A 60 -7.31 2.09 9.18
N TYR A 61 -6.07 1.91 8.72
CA TYR A 61 -4.93 2.69 9.23
C TYR A 61 -4.88 4.10 8.64
N VAL A 62 -5.12 4.27 7.35
CA VAL A 62 -5.09 5.60 6.71
C VAL A 62 -6.20 6.49 7.26
N ASP A 63 -7.42 5.96 7.44
CA ASP A 63 -8.50 6.71 8.09
C ASP A 63 -8.13 7.15 9.51
N GLY A 64 -7.61 6.24 10.33
CA GLY A 64 -7.19 6.57 11.69
C GLY A 64 -6.07 7.63 11.75
N MET A 65 -5.07 7.55 10.87
CA MET A 65 -3.99 8.54 10.79
C MET A 65 -4.47 9.92 10.27
N GLU A 66 -5.58 9.96 9.53
CA GLU A 66 -6.26 11.20 9.15
C GLU A 66 -7.17 11.76 10.26
N GLY A 67 -7.32 11.04 11.38
CA GLY A 67 -8.20 11.41 12.49
C GLY A 67 -9.64 10.95 12.31
N GLY A 68 -9.89 10.04 11.36
CA GLY A 68 -11.18 9.40 11.16
C GLY A 68 -11.53 8.36 12.23
N THR A 69 -12.73 7.79 12.10
CA THR A 69 -13.31 6.86 13.07
C THR A 69 -13.86 5.58 12.44
N LEU A 70 -13.45 5.25 11.21
CA LEU A 70 -13.93 4.08 10.47
C LEU A 70 -13.76 2.80 11.28
N GLY A 71 -12.58 2.60 11.87
CA GLY A 71 -12.30 1.48 12.76
C GLY A 71 -12.67 0.13 12.13
N PHE A 72 -13.30 -0.76 12.89
CA PHE A 72 -13.66 -2.09 12.40
C PHE A 72 -14.68 -2.12 11.27
N GLN A 73 -15.31 -0.99 10.92
CA GLN A 73 -16.14 -0.92 9.71
C GLN A 73 -15.32 -1.16 8.44
N ALA A 74 -14.00 -0.90 8.48
CA ALA A 74 -13.09 -1.25 7.38
C ALA A 74 -13.07 -2.76 7.05
N PHE A 75 -13.49 -3.61 8.00
CA PHE A 75 -13.49 -5.07 7.89
C PHE A 75 -14.91 -5.67 7.91
N GLU A 76 -15.95 -4.86 7.71
CA GLU A 76 -17.34 -5.37 7.67
C GLU A 76 -17.58 -6.33 6.49
N VAL A 77 -16.85 -6.13 5.40
CA VAL A 77 -16.78 -7.01 4.25
C VAL A 77 -15.33 -7.44 4.10
N ASP A 78 -15.04 -8.74 4.29
CA ASP A 78 -13.67 -9.27 4.24
C ASP A 78 -13.06 -9.15 2.83
N GLU A 79 -13.88 -9.37 1.79
CA GLU A 79 -13.52 -9.28 0.38
C GLU A 79 -14.43 -8.30 -0.37
N PRO A 80 -14.24 -6.98 -0.23
CA PRO A 80 -15.11 -5.98 -0.85
C PRO A 80 -15.04 -5.93 -2.39
N PHE A 81 -14.03 -6.55 -3.01
CA PHE A 81 -13.83 -6.54 -4.46
C PHE A 81 -13.70 -7.95 -5.04
N ASP A 82 -14.56 -8.23 -6.03
CA ASP A 82 -14.58 -9.50 -6.77
C ASP A 82 -13.65 -9.51 -7.99
N ASP A 83 -13.19 -8.35 -8.43
CA ASP A 83 -12.39 -8.19 -9.63
C ASP A 83 -11.20 -7.24 -9.41
N VAL A 84 -10.14 -7.43 -10.21
CA VAL A 84 -8.91 -6.66 -10.09
C VAL A 84 -9.12 -5.19 -10.46
N GLU A 85 -10.05 -4.86 -11.37
CA GLU A 85 -10.26 -3.49 -11.84
C GLU A 85 -10.83 -2.62 -10.72
N SER A 86 -11.92 -3.06 -10.08
CA SER A 86 -12.55 -2.35 -8.98
C SER A 86 -11.62 -2.22 -7.76
N LEU A 87 -10.87 -3.28 -7.45
CA LEU A 87 -9.84 -3.27 -6.42
C LEU A 87 -8.75 -2.24 -6.75
N THR A 88 -8.26 -2.22 -7.99
CA THR A 88 -7.21 -1.27 -8.42
C THR A 88 -7.64 0.18 -8.27
N GLN A 89 -8.87 0.51 -8.66
CA GLN A 89 -9.41 1.86 -8.50
C GLN A 89 -9.51 2.26 -7.03
N ALA A 90 -9.89 1.33 -6.16
CA ALA A 90 -9.99 1.58 -4.73
C ALA A 90 -8.60 1.71 -4.07
N GLN A 91 -7.64 0.88 -4.46
CA GLN A 91 -6.27 0.91 -3.95
C GLN A 91 -5.58 2.22 -4.33
N ALA A 92 -5.73 2.67 -5.59
CA ALA A 92 -5.17 3.95 -6.03
C ALA A 92 -5.69 5.16 -5.23
N LYS A 93 -6.95 5.12 -4.77
CA LYS A 93 -7.53 6.18 -3.94
C LYS A 93 -6.91 6.23 -2.55
N VAL A 94 -6.72 5.07 -1.89
CA VAL A 94 -6.09 5.04 -0.56
C VAL A 94 -4.59 5.28 -0.63
N ASP A 95 -3.92 4.85 -1.70
CA ASP A 95 -2.51 5.18 -1.96
C ASP A 95 -2.31 6.69 -2.10
N GLN A 96 -3.19 7.39 -2.82
CA GLN A 96 -3.12 8.84 -2.94
C GLN A 96 -3.34 9.55 -1.59
N ARG A 97 -4.30 9.08 -0.78
CA ARG A 97 -4.51 9.58 0.59
C ARG A 97 -3.27 9.40 1.46
N LEU A 98 -2.63 8.23 1.41
CA LEU A 98 -1.41 7.95 2.16
C LEU A 98 -0.24 8.83 1.70
N ILE A 99 -0.10 9.06 0.39
CA ILE A 99 0.88 10.01 -0.15
C ILE A 99 0.63 11.41 0.38
N ASP A 100 -0.60 11.91 0.28
CA ASP A 100 -0.96 13.26 0.74
C ASP A 100 -0.72 13.42 2.25
N LEU A 101 -1.03 12.38 3.02
CA LEU A 101 -0.73 12.33 4.46
C LEU A 101 0.77 12.45 4.71
N CYS A 102 1.59 11.66 4.02
CA CYS A 102 3.04 11.63 4.19
C CYS A 102 3.72 12.93 3.71
N GLU A 103 3.24 13.52 2.61
CA GLU A 103 3.70 14.82 2.12
C GLU A 103 3.47 15.94 3.15
N ALA A 104 2.32 15.89 3.82
CA ALA A 104 1.94 16.85 4.87
C ALA A 104 2.56 16.56 6.26
N LEU A 105 3.50 15.62 6.39
CA LEU A 105 4.16 15.34 7.65
C LEU A 105 5.16 16.44 8.03
N THR A 106 5.04 16.92 9.27
CA THR A 106 6.07 17.70 9.97
C THR A 106 6.71 16.84 11.06
N PRO A 107 7.89 17.21 11.59
CA PRO A 107 8.50 16.51 12.73
C PRO A 107 7.54 16.36 13.92
N GLU A 108 6.71 17.37 14.19
CA GLU A 108 5.72 17.35 15.28
C GLU A 108 4.58 16.38 14.98
N ARG A 109 4.06 16.35 13.74
CA ARG A 109 3.01 15.41 13.35
C ARG A 109 3.50 13.96 13.38
N LEU A 110 4.76 13.73 13.05
CA LEU A 110 5.40 12.41 13.10
C LEU A 110 5.40 11.78 14.48
N ILE A 111 5.55 12.59 15.52
CA ILE A 111 5.58 12.12 16.91
C ILE A 111 4.21 12.26 17.61
N SER A 112 3.19 12.73 16.89
CA SER A 112 1.84 12.91 17.43
C SER A 112 1.14 11.57 17.66
N THR A 113 0.13 11.60 18.52
CA THR A 113 -0.67 10.42 18.84
C THR A 113 -1.82 10.27 17.83
N VAL A 114 -1.94 9.07 17.26
CA VAL A 114 -3.02 8.62 16.39
C VAL A 114 -4.00 7.76 17.20
N SER A 115 -5.30 8.00 17.01
CA SER A 115 -6.38 7.23 17.62
C SER A 115 -6.93 6.19 16.63
N LEU A 116 -6.73 4.90 16.93
CA LEU A 116 -7.26 3.79 16.14
C LEU A 116 -8.48 3.18 16.84
N HIS A 117 -9.65 3.34 16.25
CA HIS A 117 -10.93 2.88 16.81
C HIS A 117 -11.08 1.37 16.67
N ARG A 118 -11.04 0.63 17.79
CA ARG A 118 -11.13 -0.85 17.84
C ARG A 118 -12.37 -1.30 18.61
N GLY A 119 -13.54 -0.87 18.14
CA GLY A 119 -14.83 -1.20 18.75
C GLY A 119 -14.97 -0.59 20.15
N ASN A 120 -14.80 -1.39 21.18
CA ASN A 120 -15.00 -0.97 22.58
C ASN A 120 -13.83 -0.20 23.20
N ARG A 121 -12.72 -0.02 22.46
CA ARG A 121 -11.55 0.74 22.91
C ARG A 121 -10.96 1.58 21.79
N ILE A 122 -10.22 2.61 22.18
CA ILE A 122 -9.37 3.39 21.26
C ILE A 122 -7.93 3.02 21.56
N GLN A 123 -7.22 2.48 20.57
CA GLN A 123 -5.78 2.28 20.65
C GLN A 123 -5.09 3.61 20.32
N GLN A 124 -4.16 4.03 21.17
CA GLN A 124 -3.38 5.26 20.98
C GLN A 124 -1.95 4.87 20.64
N GLU A 125 -1.45 5.30 19.48
CA GLU A 125 -0.09 5.00 19.01
C GLU A 125 0.57 6.26 18.45
N ARG A 126 1.88 6.23 18.25
CA ARG A 126 2.56 7.32 17.54
C ARG A 126 2.38 7.19 16.03
N MET A 127 2.28 8.32 15.32
CA MET A 127 2.14 8.35 13.86
C MET A 127 3.26 7.58 13.15
N ASP A 128 4.51 7.75 13.58
CA ASP A 128 5.65 7.04 13.00
C ASP A 128 5.62 5.52 13.19
N ASP A 129 5.20 5.05 14.37
CA ASP A 129 5.01 3.61 14.64
C ASP A 129 3.89 3.01 13.76
N VAL A 130 2.79 3.74 13.59
CA VAL A 130 1.66 3.29 12.74
C VAL A 130 2.07 3.24 11.27
N LEU A 131 2.76 4.27 10.76
CA LEU A 131 3.27 4.28 9.39
C LEU A 131 4.27 3.14 9.14
N ALA A 132 5.22 2.94 10.06
CA ALA A 132 6.20 1.86 9.95
C ALA A 132 5.52 0.48 9.92
N HIS A 133 4.52 0.27 10.78
CA HIS A 133 3.73 -0.95 10.79
C HIS A 133 2.98 -1.14 9.46
N LEU A 134 2.29 -0.11 8.97
CA LEU A 134 1.51 -0.20 7.74
C LEU A 134 2.39 -0.54 6.53
N PHE A 135 3.51 0.15 6.33
CA PHE A 135 4.42 -0.14 5.21
C PHE A 135 5.03 -1.54 5.29
N GLN A 136 5.33 -2.02 6.51
CA GLN A 136 5.82 -3.39 6.73
C GLN A 136 4.74 -4.43 6.45
N HIS A 137 3.49 -4.17 6.85
CA HIS A 137 2.34 -5.03 6.58
C HIS A 137 2.05 -5.12 5.08
N GLN A 138 2.02 -3.98 4.38
CA GLN A 138 1.81 -3.92 2.94
C GLN A 138 2.90 -4.67 2.17
N THR A 139 4.17 -4.45 2.52
CA THR A 139 5.30 -5.17 1.89
C THR A 139 5.22 -6.67 2.14
N HIS A 140 4.86 -7.08 3.37
CA HIS A 140 4.71 -8.48 3.75
C HIS A 140 3.65 -9.20 2.89
N HIS A 141 2.44 -8.64 2.78
CA HIS A 141 1.36 -9.27 2.02
C HIS A 141 1.52 -9.13 0.51
N ARG A 142 2.12 -8.05 0.00
CA ARG A 142 2.54 -8.01 -1.43
C ARG A 142 3.53 -9.12 -1.75
N GLY A 143 4.45 -9.44 -0.84
CA GLY A 143 5.37 -10.58 -1.00
C GLY A 143 4.63 -11.92 -1.13
N GLN A 144 3.51 -12.09 -0.42
CA GLN A 144 2.67 -13.28 -0.54
C GLN A 144 1.98 -13.35 -1.91
N VAL A 145 1.40 -12.23 -2.39
CA VAL A 145 0.81 -12.15 -3.73
C VAL A 145 1.86 -12.42 -4.80
N HIS A 146 3.03 -11.81 -4.69
CA HIS A 146 4.15 -12.03 -5.58
C HIS A 146 4.55 -13.52 -5.65
N ALA A 147 4.62 -14.21 -4.51
CA ALA A 147 4.91 -15.64 -4.48
C ALA A 147 3.81 -16.47 -5.15
N MET A 148 2.54 -16.15 -4.92
CA MET A 148 1.42 -16.86 -5.55
C MET A 148 1.38 -16.67 -7.07
N LEU A 149 1.74 -15.48 -7.58
CA LEU A 149 1.82 -15.23 -9.03
C LEU A 149 2.74 -16.25 -9.73
N ALA A 150 3.79 -16.74 -9.08
CA ALA A 150 4.69 -17.74 -9.67
C ALA A 150 3.99 -19.07 -10.04
N GLY A 151 2.81 -19.35 -9.47
CA GLY A 151 1.97 -20.50 -9.80
C GLY A 151 0.88 -20.22 -10.85
N THR A 152 0.82 -19.01 -11.40
CA THR A 152 -0.22 -18.58 -12.35
C THR A 152 0.32 -18.45 -13.77
N SER A 153 -0.51 -17.98 -14.70
CA SER A 153 -0.08 -17.62 -16.05
C SER A 153 0.78 -16.35 -16.14
N VAL A 154 0.89 -15.57 -15.07
CA VAL A 154 1.62 -14.29 -15.03
C VAL A 154 2.86 -14.42 -14.14
N ALA A 155 4.03 -14.08 -14.68
CA ALA A 155 5.25 -14.07 -13.88
C ALA A 155 5.21 -12.95 -12.81
N PRO A 156 5.76 -13.18 -11.60
CA PRO A 156 5.84 -12.15 -10.58
C PRO A 156 6.66 -10.94 -11.06
N PRO A 157 6.17 -9.71 -10.92
CA PRO A 157 6.94 -8.52 -11.29
C PRO A 157 7.90 -8.12 -10.16
N GLN A 158 9.00 -7.44 -10.48
CA GLN A 158 9.91 -6.90 -9.47
C GLN A 158 9.25 -5.75 -8.68
N LEU A 159 9.31 -5.78 -7.34
CA LEU A 159 8.60 -4.83 -6.47
C LEU A 159 9.48 -3.99 -5.53
N ASP A 160 10.81 -4.12 -5.58
CA ASP A 160 11.76 -3.49 -4.65
C ASP A 160 12.63 -2.38 -5.28
N GLU A 161 12.29 -1.93 -6.49
CA GLU A 161 13.08 -1.00 -7.31
C GLU A 161 12.53 0.44 -7.32
N PHE A 162 11.87 0.88 -6.24
CA PHE A 162 11.22 2.21 -6.21
C PHE A 162 11.79 3.19 -5.19
N ILE A 163 12.89 2.83 -4.53
CA ILE A 163 13.46 3.67 -3.46
C ILE A 163 14.76 4.32 -3.91
N VAL A 164 15.78 3.59 -4.36
CA VAL A 164 17.10 4.18 -4.57
C VAL A 164 17.21 4.90 -5.92
N ALA A 165 18.08 5.91 -5.99
CA ALA A 165 18.27 6.72 -7.19
C ALA A 165 18.68 5.87 -8.41
N ASP A 166 19.50 4.84 -8.20
CA ASP A 166 19.98 3.95 -9.28
C ASP A 166 18.84 3.19 -9.96
N ASP A 167 17.71 3.01 -9.26
CA ASP A 167 16.53 2.32 -9.79
C ASP A 167 15.64 3.21 -10.68
N ALA A 168 16.00 4.49 -10.89
CA ALA A 168 15.23 5.38 -11.77
C ALA A 168 14.97 4.75 -13.17
N ARG A 169 15.92 3.95 -13.67
CA ARG A 169 15.80 3.23 -14.95
C ARG A 169 14.71 2.16 -14.97
N PHE A 170 14.23 1.69 -13.81
CA PHE A 170 13.28 0.58 -13.70
C PHE A 170 11.82 1.02 -13.51
N ARG A 171 11.56 2.27 -13.15
CA ARG A 171 10.20 2.75 -12.77
C ARG A 171 9.59 3.80 -13.70
N GLY A 172 10.21 4.02 -14.86
CA GLY A 172 9.74 5.04 -15.81
C GLY A 172 8.35 4.75 -16.37
N LYS A 173 7.96 3.48 -16.53
CA LYS A 173 6.62 3.09 -17.01
C LYS A 173 5.54 3.52 -16.02
N GLU A 174 5.69 3.14 -14.76
CA GLU A 174 4.72 3.45 -13.70
C GLU A 174 4.59 4.96 -13.51
N LEU A 175 5.71 5.70 -13.54
CA LEU A 175 5.67 7.16 -13.46
C LEU A 175 4.91 7.80 -14.62
N ALA A 176 5.10 7.32 -15.84
CA ALA A 176 4.37 7.82 -17.00
C ALA A 176 2.86 7.56 -16.88
N GLU A 177 2.47 6.37 -16.44
CA GLU A 177 1.06 5.97 -16.25
C GLU A 177 0.37 6.77 -15.13
N LEU A 178 1.10 7.10 -14.05
CA LEU A 178 0.61 7.91 -12.94
C LEU A 178 0.74 9.42 -13.17
N GLY A 179 1.36 9.85 -14.27
CA GLY A 179 1.64 11.27 -14.55
C GLY A 179 2.63 11.89 -13.56
N TRP A 180 3.52 11.10 -12.97
CA TRP A 180 4.54 11.54 -12.03
C TRP A 180 5.89 11.75 -12.73
N ARG A 181 6.78 12.48 -12.05
CA ARG A 181 8.16 12.71 -12.51
C ARG A 181 9.13 12.21 -11.45
N GLU A 182 10.33 11.81 -11.86
CA GLU A 182 11.36 11.26 -10.96
C GLU A 182 11.68 12.22 -9.80
N GLU A 183 11.65 13.54 -10.03
CA GLU A 183 11.92 14.51 -8.96
C GLU A 183 10.96 14.34 -7.78
N LYS A 184 9.68 14.00 -8.05
CA LYS A 184 8.65 13.79 -7.03
C LYS A 184 9.04 12.69 -6.01
N LEU A 185 9.77 11.67 -6.44
CA LEU A 185 10.18 10.53 -5.62
C LEU A 185 11.40 10.81 -4.74
N MET A 186 12.19 11.81 -5.12
CA MET A 186 13.54 12.00 -4.60
C MET A 186 13.62 13.07 -3.51
N HIS A 187 12.53 13.81 -3.32
CA HIS A 187 12.37 14.83 -2.28
C HIS A 187 12.10 14.22 -0.89
#